data_AF-A0A829S5F0-F1
#
_entry.id   AF-A0A829S5F0-F1
#
_cell.length_a   1.000
_cell.length_b   1.000
_cell.length_c   1.000
_cell.angle_alpha   90.00
_cell.angle_beta   90.00
_cell.angle_gamma   90.00
#
_symmetry.space_group_name_H-M   'P 1'
#
loop_
_entity.id
_entity.type
_entity.pdbx_description
1 polymer ?
#
loop_
_entity_poly.entity_id
_entity_poly.type
_entity_poly.pdbx_seq_one_letter_code
_entity_poly.pdbx_strand_id
1 'polypeptide(L)'
;MLLSLEVYKQQQFDQMAAKIMAKPKEYCEFNSVSDFYNAAWLNGFPQGSQISATGLDDGAEEFYAVIQFKQQYLKFDIKENNSTIIFQDMNGNVLKSNF
;
A
#
# COMPACT_ATOMS: atom_id res chain seq x y z
N MET A 1 19.23 21.51 -4.31
CA MET A 1 17.79 21.81 -4.55
C MET A 1 17.05 21.48 -3.27
N LEU A 2 16.45 22.48 -2.61
CA LEU A 2 15.59 22.25 -1.44
C LEU A 2 14.24 21.77 -1.98
N LEU A 3 13.92 20.50 -1.75
CA LEU A 3 12.56 20.01 -1.94
C LEU A 3 11.66 20.67 -0.89
N SER A 4 10.48 21.13 -1.29
CA SER A 4 9.47 21.48 -0.29
C SER A 4 9.13 20.21 0.49
N LEU A 5 8.78 20.37 1.78
CA LEU A 5 8.37 19.25 2.63
C LEU A 5 7.26 18.40 1.99
N GLU A 6 6.39 19.05 1.21
CA GLU A 6 5.32 18.39 0.47
C GLU A 6 5.84 17.47 -0.63
N VAL A 7 6.75 17.95 -1.49
CA VAL A 7 7.32 17.12 -2.56
C VAL A 7 8.14 15.98 -1.96
N TYR A 8 8.84 16.22 -0.85
CA TYR A 8 9.54 15.16 -0.13
C TYR A 8 8.59 14.05 0.34
N LYS A 9 7.44 14.39 0.92
CA LYS A 9 6.44 13.40 1.37
C LYS A 9 5.80 12.63 0.21
N GLN A 10 5.55 13.29 -0.92
CA GLN A 10 5.06 12.62 -2.14
C GLN A 10 6.07 11.59 -2.65
N GLN A 11 7.36 11.98 -2.73
CA GLN A 11 8.43 11.08 -3.13
C GLN A 11 8.63 9.93 -2.14
N GLN A 12 8.47 10.18 -0.84
CA GLN A 12 8.49 9.13 0.19
C GLN A 12 7.41 8.08 -0.07
N PHE A 13 6.19 8.51 -0.42
CA PHE A 13 5.11 7.59 -0.79
C PHE A 13 5.48 6.79 -2.05
N ASP A 14 5.94 7.45 -3.11
CA ASP A 14 6.33 6.79 -4.37
C ASP A 14 7.41 5.73 -4.15
N GLN A 15 8.42 6.04 -3.33
CA GLN A 15 9.50 5.11 -3.01
C GLN A 15 9.01 3.89 -2.25
N MET A 16 8.07 4.06 -1.31
CA MET A 16 7.51 2.95 -0.56
C MET A 16 6.63 2.08 -1.45
N ALA A 17 5.77 2.71 -2.27
CA ALA A 17 4.95 2.01 -3.25
C ALA A 17 5.81 1.22 -4.26
N ALA A 18 6.86 1.82 -4.81
CA ALA A 18 7.76 1.16 -5.76
C ALA A 18 8.45 -0.09 -5.16
N LYS A 19 8.88 -0.04 -3.90
CA LYS A 19 9.47 -1.19 -3.20
C LYS A 19 8.48 -2.34 -3.08
N ILE A 20 7.25 -2.04 -2.68
CA ILE A 20 6.19 -3.05 -2.52
C ILE A 20 5.79 -3.61 -3.89
N MET A 21 5.59 -2.75 -4.89
CA MET A 21 5.22 -3.15 -6.25
C MET A 21 6.27 -4.06 -6.92
N ALA A 22 7.55 -3.90 -6.58
CA ALA A 22 8.63 -4.73 -7.11
C ALA A 22 8.62 -6.16 -6.53
N LYS A 23 8.16 -6.32 -5.27
CA LYS A 23 8.23 -7.58 -4.52
C LYS A 23 6.97 -7.81 -3.67
N PRO A 24 5.75 -7.79 -4.24
CA PRO A 24 4.52 -7.73 -3.46
C PRO A 24 4.37 -8.91 -2.48
N LYS A 25 4.83 -10.11 -2.83
CA LYS A 25 4.81 -11.28 -1.93
C LYS A 25 5.59 -11.06 -0.63
N GLU A 26 6.73 -10.35 -0.68
CA GLU A 26 7.55 -10.08 0.52
C GLU A 26 6.88 -9.07 1.48
N TYR A 27 5.85 -8.35 1.03
CA TYR A 27 5.16 -7.31 1.80
C TYR A 27 3.71 -7.66 2.16
N CYS A 28 3.10 -8.61 1.45
CA CYS A 28 1.66 -8.90 1.49
C CYS A 28 1.32 -10.29 2.07
N GLU A 29 2.19 -10.87 2.89
CA GLU A 29 1.88 -12.09 3.65
C GLU A 29 1.07 -11.73 4.91
N PHE A 30 -0.25 -11.66 4.77
CA PHE A 30 -1.17 -11.36 5.86
C PHE A 30 -2.13 -12.53 6.09
N ASN A 31 -2.23 -13.00 7.33
CA ASN A 31 -3.24 -13.98 7.74
C ASN A 31 -4.48 -13.29 8.33
N SER A 32 -4.38 -11.99 8.61
CA SER A 32 -5.45 -11.17 9.19
C SER A 32 -5.32 -9.69 8.82
N VAL A 33 -6.42 -8.94 8.98
CA VAL A 33 -6.42 -7.47 8.96
C VAL A 33 -5.43 -6.89 9.99
N SER A 34 -5.28 -7.55 11.14
CA SER A 34 -4.37 -7.14 12.20
C SER A 34 -2.91 -7.23 11.79
N ASP A 35 -2.53 -8.25 11.00
CA ASP A 35 -1.16 -8.38 10.49
C ASP A 35 -0.79 -7.20 9.60
N PHE A 36 -1.73 -6.72 8.79
CA PHE A 36 -1.54 -5.52 7.98
C PHE A 36 -1.26 -4.29 8.85
N TYR A 37 -2.09 -3.99 9.85
CA TYR A 37 -1.86 -2.83 10.72
C TYR A 37 -0.57 -2.93 11.55
N ASN A 38 -0.10 -4.14 11.83
CA ASN A 38 1.16 -4.38 12.55
C ASN A 38 2.39 -4.41 11.63
N ALA A 39 2.22 -4.30 10.32
CA ALA A 39 3.32 -4.36 9.37
C ALA A 39 4.29 -3.18 9.57
N ALA A 40 5.53 -3.49 9.97
CA ALA A 40 6.54 -2.47 10.29
C ALA A 40 6.82 -1.51 9.11
N TRP A 41 6.63 -1.98 7.88
CA TRP A 41 6.85 -1.20 6.67
C TRP A 41 5.81 -0.08 6.47
N LEU A 42 4.66 -0.10 7.17
CA LEU A 42 3.70 1.02 7.16
C LEU A 42 4.33 2.32 7.66
N ASN A 43 5.31 2.24 8.56
CA ASN A 43 6.06 3.40 9.06
C ASN A 43 6.92 4.07 7.98
N GLY A 44 7.13 3.43 6.84
CA GLY A 44 7.85 4.00 5.70
C GLY A 44 7.03 5.05 4.94
N PHE A 45 5.70 5.07 5.09
CA PHE A 45 4.83 6.03 4.44
C PHE A 45 4.90 7.42 5.10
N PRO A 46 4.62 8.50 4.35
CA PRO A 46 4.68 9.86 4.89
C PRO A 46 3.66 10.07 6.02
N GLN A 47 4.07 10.83 7.03
CA GLN A 47 3.15 11.26 8.08
C GLN A 47 1.99 12.05 7.47
N GLY A 48 0.77 11.64 7.81
CA GLY A 48 -0.48 12.14 7.23
C GLY A 48 -1.12 11.18 6.22
N SER A 49 -0.48 10.04 5.93
CA SER A 49 -1.12 8.94 5.20
C SER A 49 -2.32 8.39 5.95
N GLN A 50 -3.40 8.14 5.22
CA GLN A 50 -4.56 7.40 5.70
C GLN A 50 -4.36 5.93 5.37
N ILE A 51 -4.58 5.07 6.36
CA ILE A 51 -4.42 3.63 6.25
C ILE A 51 -5.76 3.01 6.63
N SER A 52 -6.32 2.20 5.75
CA SER A 52 -7.57 1.50 6.00
C SER A 52 -7.52 0.10 5.42
N ALA A 53 -8.26 -0.80 6.07
CA ALA A 53 -8.17 -2.22 5.83
C ALA A 53 -9.47 -2.88 6.31
N THR A 54 -10.01 -3.79 5.50
CA THR A 54 -11.24 -4.55 5.78
C THR A 54 -11.10 -5.97 5.25
N GLY A 55 -11.61 -6.94 6.00
CA GLY A 55 -11.68 -8.35 5.60
C GLY A 55 -13.10 -8.87 5.77
N LEU A 56 -13.39 -10.00 5.15
CA LEU A 56 -14.59 -10.78 5.45
C LEU A 56 -14.28 -11.70 6.64
N ASP A 57 -15.20 -11.77 7.61
CA ASP A 57 -15.01 -12.35 8.96
C ASP A 57 -14.36 -13.75 9.01
N ASP A 58 -13.58 -13.99 10.08
CA ASP A 58 -13.03 -15.26 10.60
C ASP A 58 -11.69 -15.82 10.07
N GLY A 59 -10.93 -15.05 9.27
CA GLY A 59 -9.56 -15.40 8.87
C GLY A 59 -9.32 -14.91 7.44
N ALA A 60 -8.21 -14.21 7.18
CA ALA A 60 -8.03 -13.46 5.94
C ALA A 60 -7.79 -14.32 4.70
N GLU A 61 -8.81 -15.04 4.24
CA GLU A 61 -8.85 -15.65 2.90
C GLU A 61 -9.01 -14.56 1.83
N GLU A 62 -9.76 -13.50 2.14
CA GLU A 62 -9.90 -12.31 1.29
C GLU A 62 -9.82 -11.03 2.14
N PHE A 63 -8.94 -10.11 1.73
CA PHE A 63 -8.66 -8.89 2.45
C PHE A 63 -8.39 -7.71 1.51
N TYR A 64 -8.89 -6.54 1.90
CA TYR A 64 -8.72 -5.31 1.18
C TYR A 64 -8.02 -4.25 2.04
N ALA A 65 -6.98 -3.61 1.49
CA ALA A 65 -6.34 -2.47 2.14
C ALA A 65 -6.08 -1.31 1.18
N VAL A 66 -6.04 -0.11 1.74
CA VAL A 66 -5.63 1.11 1.05
C VAL A 66 -4.73 1.92 1.96
N ILE A 67 -3.63 2.40 1.39
CA ILE A 67 -2.79 3.45 1.95
C ILE A 67 -2.90 4.62 1.00
N GLN A 68 -3.29 5.78 1.52
CA GLN A 68 -3.54 6.97 0.71
C GLN A 68 -2.76 8.17 1.26
N PHE A 69 -2.17 8.96 0.37
CA PHE A 69 -1.60 10.27 0.68
C PHE A 69 -1.97 11.25 -0.42
N LYS A 70 -2.86 12.19 -0.12
CA LYS A 70 -3.44 13.11 -1.12
C LYS A 70 -4.05 12.34 -2.31
N GLN A 71 -3.54 12.54 -3.53
CA GLN A 71 -3.98 11.85 -4.75
C GLN A 71 -3.29 10.50 -4.97
N GLN A 72 -2.21 10.20 -4.24
CA GLN A 72 -1.51 8.92 -4.33
C GLN A 72 -2.24 7.85 -3.51
N TYR A 73 -2.28 6.62 -4.03
CA TYR A 73 -2.71 5.49 -3.22
C TYR A 73 -1.98 4.20 -3.61
N LEU A 74 -1.89 3.30 -2.64
CA LEU A 74 -1.51 1.91 -2.81
C LEU A 74 -2.64 1.05 -2.27
N LYS A 75 -3.23 0.25 -3.15
CA LYS A 75 -4.40 -0.58 -2.88
C LYS A 75 -4.00 -2.05 -2.99
N PHE A 76 -4.43 -2.83 -2.01
CA PHE A 76 -4.23 -4.27 -1.92
C PHE A 76 -5.60 -4.93 -2.04
N ASP A 77 -5.73 -5.83 -3.00
CA ASP A 77 -6.87 -6.73 -3.17
C ASP A 77 -6.29 -8.14 -3.03
N ILE A 78 -6.27 -8.64 -1.80
CA ILE A 78 -5.66 -9.91 -1.42
C ILE A 78 -6.72 -11.00 -1.50
N LYS A 79 -6.41 -12.04 -2.27
CA LYS A 79 -7.24 -13.21 -2.53
C LYS A 79 -6.35 -14.43 -2.59
N GLU A 80 -6.88 -15.58 -2.17
CA GLU A 80 -6.17 -16.87 -2.11
C GLU A 80 -5.30 -17.17 -3.36
N ASN A 81 -5.80 -16.89 -4.55
CA ASN A 81 -5.16 -17.29 -5.82
C ASN A 81 -4.91 -16.16 -6.83
N ASN A 82 -5.34 -14.93 -6.54
CA ASN A 82 -5.28 -13.84 -7.51
C ASN A 82 -5.18 -12.48 -6.82
N SER A 83 -4.13 -12.32 -6.01
CA SER A 83 -3.89 -11.08 -5.31
C SER A 83 -3.41 -10.01 -6.30
N THR A 84 -3.88 -8.78 -6.09
CA THR A 84 -3.54 -7.62 -6.91
C THR A 84 -3.09 -6.48 -6.03
N ILE A 85 -2.03 -5.80 -6.45
CA ILE A 85 -1.66 -4.49 -5.92
C ILE A 85 -1.79 -3.42 -7.01
N ILE A 86 -2.36 -2.27 -6.64
CA ILE A 86 -2.58 -1.14 -7.53
C ILE A 86 -1.98 0.10 -6.89
N PHE A 87 -1.06 0.74 -7.60
CA PHE A 87 -0.45 2.01 -7.22
C PHE A 87 -0.91 3.12 -8.16
N GLN A 88 -1.30 4.27 -7.61
CA GLN A 88 -1.52 5.50 -8.36
C GLN A 88 -0.59 6.61 -7.86
N ASP A 89 0.11 7.26 -8.79
CA ASP A 89 0.97 8.42 -8.48
C ASP A 89 0.17 9.73 -8.38
N MET A 90 0.86 10.84 -8.06
CA MET A 90 0.24 12.18 -7.98
C MET A 90 -0.35 12.68 -9.31
N ASN A 91 0.10 12.14 -10.44
CA ASN A 91 -0.35 12.52 -11.77
C ASN A 91 -1.54 11.67 -12.27
N GLY A 92 -1.96 10.67 -11.49
CA GLY A 92 -3.02 9.74 -11.85
C GLY A 92 -2.54 8.57 -12.70
N ASN A 93 -1.22 8.36 -12.86
CA ASN A 93 -0.70 7.17 -13.53
C ASN A 93 -0.93 5.96 -12.63
N VAL A 94 -1.55 4.92 -13.18
CA VAL A 94 -1.88 3.69 -12.45
C VAL A 94 -0.96 2.57 -12.90
N LEU A 95 -0.31 1.92 -11.93
CA LEU A 95 0.43 0.69 -12.10
C LEU A 95 -0.31 -0.43 -11.36
N LYS A 96 -0.46 -1.58 -12.02
CA LYS A 96 -1.09 -2.77 -11.44
C LYS A 96 -0.13 -3.95 -11.56
N SER A 97 -0.05 -4.74 -10.49
CA SER A 97 0.71 -5.99 -10.45
C SER A 97 -0.14 -7.09 -9.81
N ASN A 98 -0.16 -8.27 -10.43
CA ASN A 98 -0.80 -9.46 -9.86
C ASN A 98 0.29 -10.38 -9.31
N PHE A 99 0.03 -11.07 -8.21
CA PHE A 99 1.01 -11.93 -7.56
C PHE A 99 0.39 -13.13 -6.86
#